data_AF-A0A970PD04-F1
#
_entry.id   AF-A0A970PD04-F1
#
_cell.length_a   1.000
_cell.length_b   1.000
_cell.length_c   1.000
_cell.angle_alpha   90.00
_cell.angle_beta   90.00
_cell.angle_gamma   90.00
#
_symmetry.space_group_name_H-M   'P 1'
#
loop_
_entity.id
_entity.type
_entity.pdbx_description
1 polymer ?
#
loop_
_entity_poly.entity_id
_entity_poly.type
_entity_poly.pdbx_seq_one_letter_code
_entity_poly.pdbx_strand_id
1 'polypeptide(L)'
;MMKTKNSDIAVKIFLVVVAVILVGLIIAWSTGVFKDKRNDLNEGTEKINKAINSMVEFDLLYYDGGNVTGRLLSKLITDSEMDVSIRVQTLGMPALSSPTPPPVYPTEIPLDKAATNYINPNGIFKGEVVRDPNGVITDIIFTQQ
;
A
#
# COMPACT_ATOMS: atom_id res chain seq x y z
N MET A 1 -26.38 42.57 -63.87
CA MET A 1 -25.96 42.36 -62.47
C MET A 1 -24.93 41.23 -62.46
N MET A 2 -23.63 41.55 -62.47
CA MET A 2 -22.56 40.57 -62.68
C MET A 2 -22.10 40.03 -61.31
N LYS A 3 -22.55 38.82 -60.95
CA LYS A 3 -22.07 38.10 -59.75
C LYS A 3 -20.60 37.75 -59.97
N THR A 4 -19.71 38.26 -59.12
CA THR A 4 -18.26 38.04 -59.18
C THR A 4 -17.94 36.61 -58.73
N LYS A 5 -17.66 35.71 -59.68
CA LYS A 5 -17.28 34.31 -59.42
C LYS A 5 -16.07 34.17 -58.49
N ASN A 6 -15.19 35.17 -58.46
CA ASN A 6 -13.99 35.20 -57.63
C ASN A 6 -14.28 35.39 -56.14
N SER A 7 -15.35 36.13 -55.80
CA SER A 7 -15.74 36.35 -54.40
C SER A 7 -16.31 35.09 -53.75
N ASP A 8 -17.02 34.25 -54.51
CA ASP A 8 -17.57 32.97 -54.00
C ASP A 8 -16.46 31.97 -53.66
N ILE A 9 -15.40 31.90 -54.48
CA ILE A 9 -14.23 31.05 -54.21
C ILE A 9 -13.49 31.53 -52.95
N ALA A 10 -13.31 32.85 -52.80
CA ALA A 10 -12.62 33.43 -51.66
C ALA A 10 -13.37 33.19 -50.35
N VAL A 11 -14.71 33.32 -50.37
CA VAL A 11 -15.56 33.04 -49.20
C VAL A 11 -15.49 31.56 -48.80
N LYS A 12 -15.46 30.63 -49.76
CA LYS A 12 -15.31 29.19 -49.47
C LYS A 12 -13.97 28.87 -48.84
N ILE A 13 -12.87 29.43 -49.35
CA ILE A 13 -11.54 29.21 -48.78
C ILE A 13 -11.47 29.80 -47.36
N PHE A 14 -12.00 31.01 -47.16
CA PHE A 14 -12.06 31.64 -45.84
C PHE A 14 -12.83 30.77 -44.83
N LEU A 15 -13.98 30.24 -45.22
CA LEU A 15 -14.77 29.35 -44.36
C LEU A 15 -14.03 28.06 -44.00
N VAL A 16 -13.29 27.46 -44.95
CA VAL A 16 -12.49 26.26 -44.67
C VAL A 16 -11.36 26.55 -43.68
N VAL A 17 -10.66 27.68 -43.84
CA VAL A 17 -9.59 28.09 -42.93
C VAL A 17 -10.13 28.30 -41.51
N VAL A 18 -11.27 28.99 -41.37
CA VAL A 18 -11.92 29.19 -40.07
C VAL A 18 -12.30 27.85 -39.42
N ALA A 19 -12.84 26.91 -40.19
CA ALA A 19 -13.20 25.59 -39.68
C ALA A 19 -11.98 24.82 -39.16
N VAL A 20 -10.85 24.84 -39.87
CA VAL A 20 -9.62 24.16 -39.45
C VAL A 20 -9.06 24.76 -38.16
N ILE A 21 -9.07 26.09 -38.03
CA ILE A 21 -8.61 26.79 -36.82
C ILE A 21 -9.48 26.38 -35.61
N LEU A 22 -10.80 26.35 -35.77
CA LEU A 22 -11.72 25.97 -34.68
C LEU A 22 -11.50 24.52 -34.24
N VAL A 23 -11.31 23.60 -35.19
CA VAL A 23 -11.00 22.18 -34.88
C VAL A 23 -9.68 22.07 -34.12
N GLY A 24 -8.64 22.79 -34.54
CA GLY A 24 -7.35 22.82 -33.83
C GLY A 24 -7.47 23.29 -32.38
N LEU A 25 -8.29 24.33 -32.14
CA LEU A 25 -8.59 24.85 -30.80
C LEU A 25 -9.30 23.82 -29.92
N ILE A 26 -10.28 23.10 -30.47
CA ILE A 26 -11.00 22.04 -29.75
C ILE A 26 -10.06 20.87 -29.39
N ILE A 27 -9.19 20.46 -30.31
CA ILE A 27 -8.24 19.35 -30.07
C ILE A 27 -7.23 19.76 -28.99
N ALA A 28 -6.68 20.97 -29.06
CA ALA A 28 -5.75 21.50 -28.05
C ALA A 28 -6.41 21.57 -26.67
N TRP A 29 -7.66 22.04 -26.61
CA TRP A 29 -8.40 22.12 -25.36
C TRP A 29 -8.74 20.74 -24.80
N SER A 30 -9.21 19.83 -25.65
CA SER A 30 -9.52 18.44 -25.32
C SER A 30 -8.30 17.72 -24.75
N THR A 31 -7.17 17.75 -25.47
CA THR A 31 -5.92 17.11 -25.03
C THR A 31 -5.35 17.72 -23.76
N GLY A 32 -5.46 19.04 -23.55
CA GLY A 32 -5.09 19.70 -22.30
C GLY A 32 -5.88 19.18 -21.10
N VAL A 33 -7.21 19.17 -21.21
CA VAL A 33 -8.11 18.65 -20.17
C VAL A 33 -7.85 17.18 -19.86
N PHE A 34 -7.55 16.36 -20.88
CA PHE A 34 -7.18 14.95 -20.66
C PHE A 34 -5.82 14.78 -19.98
N LYS A 35 -4.86 15.67 -20.23
CA LYS A 35 -3.54 15.62 -19.59
C LYS A 35 -3.62 15.96 -18.10
N ASP A 36 -4.41 16.98 -17.76
CA ASP A 36 -4.62 17.39 -16.37
C ASP A 36 -5.33 16.30 -15.56
N LYS A 37 -6.34 15.65 -16.15
CA LYS A 37 -7.04 14.51 -15.54
C LYS A 37 -6.13 13.30 -15.31
N ARG A 38 -5.20 13.01 -16.22
CA ARG A 38 -4.26 11.89 -16.04
C ARG A 38 -3.28 12.13 -14.90
N ASN A 39 -2.79 13.37 -14.75
CA ASN A 39 -1.93 13.72 -13.64
C ASN A 39 -2.67 13.65 -12.29
N ASP A 40 -3.91 14.16 -12.23
CA ASP A 40 -4.75 14.10 -11.02
C ASP A 40 -5.14 12.67 -10.63
N LEU A 41 -5.41 11.79 -11.61
CA LEU A 41 -5.65 10.37 -11.36
C LEU A 41 -4.41 9.64 -10.80
N ASN A 42 -3.22 10.01 -11.27
CA ASN A 42 -1.98 9.42 -10.77
C ASN A 42 -1.73 9.85 -9.32
N GLU A 43 -1.94 11.13 -9.01
CA GLU A 43 -1.85 11.67 -7.65
C GLU A 43 -2.94 11.08 -6.73
N GLY A 44 -4.16 10.91 -7.23
CA GLY A 44 -5.25 10.26 -6.51
C GLY A 44 -4.93 8.80 -6.15
N THR A 45 -4.34 8.05 -7.08
CA THR A 45 -3.91 6.66 -6.85
C THR A 45 -2.78 6.59 -5.83
N GLU A 46 -1.80 7.49 -5.89
CA GLU A 46 -0.73 7.57 -4.88
C GLU A 46 -1.27 7.91 -3.49
N LYS A 47 -2.24 8.84 -3.39
CA LYS A 47 -2.90 9.19 -2.12
C LYS A 47 -3.69 8.01 -1.56
N ILE A 48 -4.38 7.25 -2.42
CA ILE A 48 -5.11 6.04 -2.01
C ILE A 48 -4.13 4.98 -1.49
N ASN A 49 -3.03 4.72 -2.19
CA ASN A 49 -2.01 3.77 -1.73
C ASN A 49 -1.39 4.19 -0.39
N LYS A 50 -1.11 5.48 -0.20
CA LYS A 50 -0.64 6.00 1.11
C LYS A 50 -1.68 5.84 2.21
N ALA A 51 -2.96 6.09 1.92
CA ALA A 51 -4.04 5.94 2.90
C ALA A 51 -4.26 4.48 3.29
N ILE A 52 -4.21 3.55 2.33
CA ILE A 52 -4.31 2.11 2.59
C ILE A 52 -3.15 1.65 3.50
N ASN A 53 -1.92 2.04 3.16
CA ASN A 53 -0.76 1.67 3.98
C ASN A 53 -0.84 2.28 5.39
N SER A 54 -1.30 3.52 5.52
CA SER A 54 -1.48 4.16 6.83
C SER A 54 -2.55 3.49 7.70
N MET A 55 -3.61 2.94 7.09
CA MET A 55 -4.63 2.20 7.84
C MET A 55 -4.09 0.87 8.36
N VAL A 56 -3.36 0.13 7.52
CA VAL A 56 -2.69 -1.10 7.93
C VAL A 56 -1.66 -0.81 9.03
N GLU A 57 -0.89 0.27 8.90
CA GLU A 57 0.09 0.69 9.91
C GLU A 57 -0.57 0.99 11.27
N PHE A 58 -1.76 1.58 11.28
CA PHE A 58 -2.51 1.88 12.51
C PHE A 58 -2.92 0.62 13.27
N ASP A 59 -3.38 -0.40 12.56
CA ASP A 59 -3.75 -1.69 13.18
C ASP A 59 -2.51 -2.42 13.74
N LEU A 60 -1.34 -2.25 13.11
CA LEU A 60 -0.09 -2.83 13.60
C LEU A 60 0.46 -2.10 14.83
N LEU A 61 0.33 -0.78 14.88
CA LEU A 61 0.72 0.03 16.03
C LEU A 61 -0.01 -0.35 17.32
N TYR A 62 -1.19 -0.96 17.23
CA TYR A 62 -1.89 -1.49 18.40
C TYR A 62 -1.06 -2.53 19.18
N TYR A 63 -0.18 -3.26 18.48
CA TYR A 63 0.68 -4.26 19.07
C TYR A 63 2.01 -3.69 19.59
N ASP A 64 2.37 -2.45 19.23
CA ASP A 64 3.62 -1.83 19.65
C ASP A 64 3.61 -1.48 21.15
N GLY A 65 4.47 -2.15 21.93
CA GLY A 65 4.50 -2.03 23.38
C GLY A 65 3.30 -2.66 24.10
N GLY A 66 2.33 -3.20 23.36
CA GLY A 66 1.14 -3.86 23.88
C GLY A 66 1.42 -5.29 24.34
N ASN A 67 0.57 -5.80 25.24
CA ASN A 67 0.61 -7.18 25.70
C ASN A 67 -0.53 -7.98 25.07
N VAL A 68 -0.20 -9.11 24.44
CA VAL A 68 -1.17 -10.05 23.87
C VAL A 68 -1.03 -11.43 24.52
N THR A 69 -2.15 -12.12 24.65
CA THR A 69 -2.18 -13.50 25.14
C THR A 69 -1.74 -14.46 24.05
N GLY A 70 -1.04 -15.55 24.40
CA GLY A 70 -0.58 -16.55 23.43
C GLY A 70 -1.68 -17.14 22.55
N ARG A 71 -2.91 -17.27 23.05
CA ARG A 71 -4.09 -17.68 22.26
C ARG A 71 -4.48 -16.67 21.17
N LEU A 72 -4.32 -15.37 21.45
CA LEU A 72 -4.57 -14.32 20.45
C LEU A 72 -3.43 -14.28 19.44
N LEU A 73 -2.19 -14.42 19.91
CA LEU A 73 -1.02 -14.50 19.06
C LEU A 73 -1.07 -15.71 18.12
N SER A 74 -1.47 -16.88 18.61
CA SER A 74 -1.63 -18.07 17.77
C SER A 74 -2.70 -17.88 16.70
N LYS A 75 -3.79 -17.18 17.04
CA LYS A 75 -4.83 -16.83 16.07
C LYS A 75 -4.29 -15.86 15.03
N LEU A 76 -3.55 -14.83 15.45
CA LEU A 76 -2.97 -13.83 14.56
C LEU A 76 -2.00 -14.47 13.55
N ILE A 77 -1.19 -15.45 13.98
CA ILE A 77 -0.26 -16.16 13.10
C ILE A 77 -0.98 -17.02 12.07
N THR A 78 -2.07 -17.70 12.47
CA THR A 78 -2.85 -18.56 11.58
C THR A 78 -3.75 -17.77 10.61
N ASP A 79 -4.26 -16.63 11.04
CA ASP A 79 -5.23 -15.79 10.32
C ASP A 79 -4.57 -14.64 9.53
N SER A 80 -3.23 -14.58 9.54
CA SER A 80 -2.47 -13.48 8.93
C SER A 80 -2.41 -13.60 7.40
N GLU A 81 -3.29 -12.88 6.71
CA GLU A 81 -3.08 -12.42 5.32
C GLU A 81 -2.33 -11.08 5.27
N MET A 82 -1.56 -10.73 6.31
CA MET A 82 -0.83 -9.46 6.37
C MET A 82 0.46 -9.55 5.55
N ASP A 83 0.82 -8.47 4.86
CA ASP A 83 2.08 -8.31 4.11
C ASP A 83 3.29 -8.03 5.04
N VAL A 84 3.19 -8.44 6.30
CA VAL A 84 4.14 -8.14 7.38
C VAL A 84 4.55 -9.44 8.05
N SER A 85 5.85 -9.58 8.30
CA SER A 85 6.38 -10.80 8.90
C SER A 85 6.17 -10.81 10.42
N ILE A 86 5.48 -11.84 10.93
CA ILE A 86 5.30 -12.06 12.37
C ILE A 86 6.42 -12.94 12.91
N ARG A 87 7.12 -12.46 13.93
CA ARG A 87 8.18 -13.19 14.63
C ARG A 87 7.80 -13.36 16.10
N VAL A 88 8.06 -14.53 16.68
CA VAL A 88 7.78 -14.79 18.09
C VAL A 88 9.03 -15.31 18.78
N GLN A 89 9.27 -14.80 19.98
CA GLN A 89 10.34 -15.20 20.88
C GLN A 89 9.72 -15.78 22.15
N THR A 90 9.94 -17.07 22.38
CA THR A 90 9.45 -17.80 23.56
C THR A 90 10.56 -17.88 24.61
N LEU A 91 10.20 -18.20 25.85
CA LEU A 91 11.18 -18.45 26.91
C LEU A 91 12.06 -19.70 26.61
N GLY A 92 11.53 -20.66 25.85
CA GLY A 92 12.26 -21.86 25.43
C GLY A 92 13.21 -21.63 24.25
N MET A 93 13.09 -20.48 23.59
CA MET A 93 13.93 -20.07 22.47
C MET A 93 14.20 -18.56 22.53
N PRO A 94 14.99 -18.10 23.51
CA PRO A 94 15.41 -16.70 23.55
C PRO A 94 16.22 -16.40 22.28
N ALA A 95 15.95 -15.26 21.64
CA ALA A 95 16.66 -14.81 20.46
C ALA A 95 18.17 -14.89 20.70
N LEU A 96 18.84 -15.69 19.88
CA LEU A 96 20.30 -15.72 19.81
C LEU A 96 20.79 -14.29 19.61
N SER A 97 21.78 -13.88 20.41
CA SER A 97 22.45 -12.57 20.40
C SER A 97 23.31 -12.33 19.14
N SER A 98 22.77 -12.66 17.97
CA SER A 98 23.41 -12.65 16.65
C SER A 98 22.43 -12.03 15.65
N PRO A 99 22.85 -11.39 14.54
CA PRO A 99 21.98 -10.58 13.69
C PRO A 99 21.00 -11.40 12.84
N THR A 100 20.81 -12.68 13.19
CA THR A 100 19.87 -13.57 12.53
C THR A 100 18.47 -13.26 13.07
N PRO A 101 17.53 -12.87 12.20
CA PRO A 101 16.17 -12.56 12.64
C PRO A 101 15.54 -13.75 13.37
N PRO A 102 14.69 -13.51 14.39
CA PRO A 102 13.94 -14.58 15.05
C PRO A 102 13.15 -15.41 14.02
N PRO A 103 12.88 -16.70 14.30
CA PRO A 103 12.22 -17.57 13.33
C PRO A 103 10.89 -16.96 12.89
N VAL A 104 10.70 -16.86 11.59
CA VAL A 104 9.38 -16.62 11.01
C VAL A 104 8.53 -17.84 11.36
N TYR A 105 7.43 -17.62 12.08
CA TYR A 105 6.60 -18.73 12.53
C TYR A 105 5.88 -19.34 11.32
N PRO A 106 6.01 -20.66 11.08
CA PRO A 106 5.27 -21.33 10.02
C PRO A 106 3.79 -21.44 10.38
N THR A 107 2.97 -21.74 9.37
CA THR A 107 1.50 -21.88 9.43
C THR A 107 0.99 -22.88 10.47
N GLU A 108 1.85 -23.76 10.99
CA GLU A 108 1.51 -24.76 12.00
C GLU A 108 2.23 -24.50 13.33
N ILE A 109 1.44 -24.17 14.36
CA ILE A 109 1.93 -23.94 15.72
C ILE A 109 2.00 -25.29 16.44
N PRO A 110 3.18 -25.71 16.96
CA PRO A 110 3.30 -26.97 17.66
C PRO A 110 2.40 -27.02 18.89
N LEU A 111 1.68 -28.13 19.06
CA LEU A 111 0.88 -28.39 20.26
C LEU A 111 1.72 -28.96 21.42
N ASP A 112 2.90 -29.49 21.10
CA ASP A 112 3.82 -30.07 22.08
C ASP A 112 4.50 -28.97 22.90
N LYS A 113 4.33 -29.04 24.22
CA LYS A 113 4.94 -28.10 25.18
C LYS A 113 6.46 -28.21 25.25
N ALA A 114 7.01 -29.34 24.82
CA ALA A 114 8.46 -29.56 24.78
C ALA A 114 9.10 -28.95 23.52
N ALA A 115 8.31 -28.51 22.53
CA ALA A 115 8.83 -27.85 21.34
C ALA A 115 9.41 -26.47 21.70
N THR A 116 10.59 -26.16 21.16
CA THR A 116 11.28 -24.87 21.40
C THR A 116 10.49 -23.67 20.90
N ASN A 117 9.69 -23.85 19.83
CA ASN A 117 8.79 -22.86 19.25
C ASN A 117 7.34 -22.96 19.80
N TYR A 118 7.11 -23.68 20.90
CA TYR A 118 5.78 -23.76 21.53
C TYR A 118 5.32 -22.39 22.03
N ILE A 119 4.14 -21.95 21.59
CA ILE A 119 3.47 -20.75 22.10
C ILE A 119 2.55 -21.18 23.23
N ASN A 120 2.86 -20.79 24.46
CA ASN A 120 1.98 -21.02 25.60
C ASN A 120 0.67 -20.21 25.42
N PRO A 121 -0.50 -20.86 25.29
CA PRO A 121 -1.77 -20.15 25.08
C PRO A 121 -2.14 -19.19 26.21
N ASN A 122 -1.64 -19.42 27.43
CA ASN A 122 -1.84 -18.58 28.60
C ASN A 122 -0.67 -17.62 28.86
N GLY A 123 0.39 -17.69 28.04
CA GLY A 123 1.54 -16.80 28.14
C GLY A 123 1.17 -15.38 27.71
N ILE A 124 1.90 -14.41 28.28
CA ILE A 124 1.82 -13.00 27.87
C ILE A 124 3.01 -12.74 26.95
N PHE A 125 2.73 -12.09 25.81
CA PHE A 125 3.73 -11.69 24.84
C PHE A 125 3.64 -10.19 24.65
N LYS A 126 4.79 -9.51 24.72
CA LYS A 126 4.90 -8.09 24.43
C LYS A 126 5.24 -7.92 22.95
N GLY A 127 4.46 -7.10 22.25
CA GLY A 127 4.72 -6.77 20.85
C GLY A 127 5.71 -5.61 20.70
N GLU A 128 6.49 -5.66 19.63
CA GLU A 128 7.41 -4.61 19.20
C GLU A 128 7.36 -4.52 17.68
N VAL A 129 7.16 -3.32 17.16
CA VAL A 129 7.09 -3.05 15.73
C VAL A 129 8.46 -2.67 15.20
N VAL A 130 8.91 -3.32 14.12
CA VAL A 130 10.16 -2.98 13.43
C VAL A 130 9.84 -2.25 12.14
N ARG A 131 10.49 -1.10 11.96
CA ARG A 131 10.37 -0.24 10.77
C ARG A 131 11.63 -0.30 9.93
N ASP A 132 11.45 -0.21 8.61
CA ASP A 132 12.55 0.00 7.68
C ASP A 132 13.09 1.46 7.75
N PRO A 133 14.20 1.76 7.06
CA PRO A 133 14.73 3.13 6.99
C PRO A 133 13.78 4.17 6.39
N ASN A 134 12.73 3.73 5.68
CA ASN A 134 11.71 4.59 5.09
C ASN A 134 10.52 4.82 6.03
N GLY A 135 10.54 4.23 7.23
CA GLY A 135 9.50 4.36 8.25
C GLY A 135 8.34 3.37 8.11
N VAL A 136 8.41 2.44 7.16
CA VAL A 136 7.38 1.43 6.88
C VAL A 136 7.55 0.25 7.83
N ILE A 137 6.45 -0.24 8.41
CA ILE A 137 6.49 -1.44 9.27
C ILE A 137 6.76 -2.68 8.42
N THR A 138 7.85 -3.40 8.71
CA THR A 138 8.23 -4.63 8.00
C THR A 138 8.02 -5.88 8.84
N ASP A 139 8.09 -5.76 10.16
CA ASP A 139 7.95 -6.90 11.06
C ASP A 139 7.29 -6.52 12.38
N ILE A 140 6.67 -7.52 13.01
CA ILE A 140 6.22 -7.45 14.40
C ILE A 140 6.90 -8.58 15.17
N ILE A 141 7.55 -8.25 16.28
CA ILE A 141 8.21 -9.20 17.16
C ILE A 141 7.38 -9.33 18.44
N PHE A 142 7.01 -10.55 18.80
CA PHE A 142 6.31 -10.86 20.04
C PHE A 142 7.23 -11.60 21.01
N THR A 143 7.60 -10.97 22.12
CA THR A 143 8.50 -11.55 23.13
C THR A 143 7.73 -11.97 24.37
N GLN A 144 7.82 -13.24 24.72
CA GLN A 144 7.21 -13.80 25.92
C GLN A 144 7.78 -13.14 27.19
N GLN A 145 6.89 -12.74 28.10
CA GLN A 145 7.22 -12.17 29.41
C GLN A 145 7.23 -13.25 30.51
#